data_AF-A0A633TD00-F1
#
_entry.id   AF-A0A633TD00-F1
#
_cell.length_a   1.000
_cell.length_b   1.000
_cell.length_c   1.000
_cell.angle_alpha   90.00
_cell.angle_beta   90.00
_cell.angle_gamma   90.00
#
_symmetry.space_group_name_H-M   'P 1'
#
loop_
_entity.id
_entity.type
_entity.pdbx_description
1 polymer ?
#
loop_
_entity_poly.entity_id
_entity_poly.type
_entity_poly.pdbx_seq_one_letter_code
_entity_poly.pdbx_strand_id
1 'polypeptide(L)'
;MKILNFDEINFGSYKNFKWGNNLEEFKTINIFYGRNYSGKTTLSRIARSFELKKHNEDFLDGNFKIKLEDGNFLTQNDVIKSNLDIRVYNSDFVKENLNYLYDKKGNIKGFKSIGEEQKNIKEIIEKREKILKTRNEKLQKLENDKKEFLNDDRETKLEEKFTEKASLIATNPNYLKGYRYNKTALKKDLNIIKNNEDAYILNNEEQNQFIKILEDKEKHNTNFNNTFNKDNFQGILKHSSEILEKEIIIKENLTSELRQWLEEGLKFHKEHLSTQQCKFCNNPLTLERIVWIENNIKDDSGEKEKIEEELKDLLDNFENYKLELKKILQDIEYENFYSNYKDSFIALKEQLGANIANYNKELLKIEEKIKEKQKDVFTPIKLENTNDFSDEIFLILNKIENLCKENDEYTNKLSTNQDEAREKLRLNEVAKFAKDSDCFAIQDEIQNLKQNINTLEKSIATQNNKIDLLESRIEKYKEKLSNLETSTSNINKYLKSYFGHNMLELKVKKDDKGQLNGEFEILRNGKQAKNLSEGECSLIAFCYFVASLKDANTKDKNPIIWIDDPIS
;
A
#
# COMPACT_ATOMS: atom_id res chain seq x y z
N MET A 1 -15.95 -43.74 -49.10
CA MET A 1 -14.86 -44.55 -49.68
C MET A 1 -15.43 -45.94 -49.96
N LYS A 2 -15.27 -46.47 -51.17
CA LYS A 2 -15.82 -47.77 -51.58
C LYS A 2 -14.72 -48.73 -52.04
N ILE A 3 -14.97 -50.03 -51.89
CA ILE A 3 -14.16 -51.10 -52.49
C ILE A 3 -14.66 -51.33 -53.92
N LEU A 4 -13.76 -51.26 -54.91
CA LEU A 4 -14.08 -51.56 -56.31
C LEU A 4 -13.95 -53.05 -56.61
N ASN A 5 -12.88 -53.71 -56.17
CA ASN A 5 -12.69 -55.16 -56.31
C ASN A 5 -11.56 -55.68 -55.39
N PHE A 6 -11.41 -57.01 -55.35
CA PHE A 6 -10.23 -57.67 -54.78
C PHE A 6 -9.26 -58.02 -55.92
N ASP A 7 -8.34 -57.10 -56.23
CA ASP A 7 -7.37 -57.15 -57.34
C ASP A 7 -6.54 -58.44 -57.33
N GLU A 8 -5.98 -58.81 -56.17
CA GLU A 8 -5.20 -60.05 -55.99
C GLU A 8 -5.50 -60.68 -54.63
N ILE A 9 -5.61 -62.02 -54.57
CA ILE A 9 -5.84 -62.74 -53.31
C ILE A 9 -5.02 -64.04 -53.26
N ASN A 10 -4.23 -64.17 -52.20
CA ASN A 10 -3.61 -65.40 -51.74
C ASN A 10 -3.89 -65.56 -50.23
N PHE A 11 -5.14 -65.91 -49.90
CA PHE A 11 -5.67 -65.92 -48.55
C PHE A 11 -6.76 -67.00 -48.45
N GLY A 12 -6.68 -67.87 -47.46
CA GLY A 12 -7.63 -68.98 -47.25
C GLY A 12 -7.76 -69.91 -48.46
N SER A 13 -8.97 -69.98 -49.04
CA SER A 13 -9.25 -70.84 -50.19
C SER A 13 -8.78 -70.27 -51.55
N TYR A 14 -8.43 -68.98 -51.62
CA TYR A 14 -7.88 -68.37 -52.82
C TYR A 14 -6.37 -68.60 -52.89
N LYS A 15 -5.91 -69.20 -54.00
CA LYS A 15 -4.48 -69.39 -54.30
C LYS A 15 -4.12 -68.59 -55.56
N ASN A 16 -3.32 -67.54 -55.39
CA ASN A 16 -2.88 -66.65 -56.47
C ASN A 16 -4.02 -66.15 -57.38
N PHE A 17 -5.17 -65.85 -56.80
CA PHE A 17 -6.32 -65.33 -57.53
C PHE A 17 -6.01 -63.91 -58.01
N LYS A 18 -6.41 -63.60 -59.24
CA LYS A 18 -6.35 -62.26 -59.84
C LYS A 18 -7.72 -61.89 -60.41
N TRP A 19 -8.16 -60.67 -60.16
CA TRP A 19 -9.40 -60.16 -60.72
C TRP A 19 -9.27 -60.03 -62.25
N GLY A 20 -9.98 -60.88 -62.99
CA GLY A 20 -9.91 -60.90 -64.45
C GLY A 20 -10.60 -59.68 -65.09
N ASN A 21 -10.13 -59.27 -66.27
CA ASN A 21 -10.73 -58.17 -67.04
C ASN A 21 -12.19 -58.44 -67.49
N ASN A 22 -12.66 -59.68 -67.36
CA ASN A 22 -14.01 -60.11 -67.66
C ASN A 22 -14.96 -60.04 -66.44
N LEU A 23 -14.46 -59.65 -65.27
CA LEU A 23 -15.25 -59.50 -64.05
C LEU A 23 -15.55 -58.02 -63.78
N GLU A 24 -16.82 -57.70 -63.58
CA GLU A 24 -17.26 -56.34 -63.24
C GLU A 24 -16.73 -55.90 -61.87
N GLU A 25 -16.49 -54.59 -61.69
CA GLU A 25 -16.27 -53.98 -60.38
C GLU A 25 -17.56 -54.01 -59.54
N PHE A 26 -17.41 -53.90 -58.21
CA PHE A 26 -18.52 -53.88 -57.27
C PHE A 26 -19.43 -52.67 -57.46
N LYS A 27 -20.74 -52.93 -57.45
CA LYS A 27 -21.82 -51.93 -57.49
C LYS A 27 -22.26 -51.59 -56.07
N THR A 28 -23.32 -50.78 -55.92
CA THR A 28 -23.90 -50.44 -54.62
C THR A 28 -24.39 -51.67 -53.84
N ILE A 29 -24.92 -52.68 -54.54
CA ILE A 29 -25.36 -53.97 -53.98
C ILE A 29 -24.72 -55.07 -54.81
N ASN A 30 -24.06 -56.01 -54.16
CA ASN A 30 -23.38 -57.16 -54.79
C ASN A 30 -23.83 -58.44 -54.12
N ILE A 31 -24.14 -59.47 -54.91
CA ILE A 31 -24.55 -60.79 -54.42
C ILE A 31 -23.55 -61.81 -54.97
N PHE A 32 -22.80 -62.45 -54.07
CA PHE A 32 -21.87 -63.52 -54.42
C PHE A 32 -22.54 -64.88 -54.21
N TYR A 33 -22.90 -65.56 -55.30
CA TYR A 33 -23.45 -66.90 -55.25
C TYR A 33 -22.48 -67.91 -55.86
N GLY A 34 -22.30 -69.06 -55.22
CA GLY A 34 -21.40 -70.11 -55.68
C GLY A 34 -21.50 -71.35 -54.82
N ARG A 35 -20.99 -72.48 -55.33
CA ARG A 35 -20.96 -73.76 -54.61
C ARG A 35 -20.19 -73.66 -53.28
N ASN A 36 -20.33 -74.67 -52.43
CA ASN A 36 -19.46 -74.81 -51.26
C ASN A 36 -17.99 -74.79 -51.70
N TYR A 37 -17.13 -74.22 -50.86
CA TYR A 37 -15.70 -74.02 -51.14
C TYR A 37 -15.35 -73.00 -52.23
N SER A 38 -16.32 -72.21 -52.73
CA SER A 38 -16.05 -71.12 -53.69
C SER A 38 -15.39 -69.87 -53.11
N GLY A 39 -15.01 -69.87 -51.82
CA GLY A 39 -14.29 -68.77 -51.18
C GLY A 39 -15.12 -67.58 -50.68
N LYS A 40 -16.45 -67.66 -50.62
CA LYS A 40 -17.34 -66.59 -50.11
C LYS A 40 -16.95 -66.13 -48.69
N THR A 41 -16.88 -67.07 -47.75
CA THR A 41 -16.47 -66.80 -46.36
C THR A 41 -15.03 -66.32 -46.23
N THR A 42 -14.18 -66.71 -47.16
CA THR A 42 -12.79 -66.22 -47.19
C THR A 42 -12.75 -64.71 -47.47
N LEU A 43 -13.61 -64.20 -48.36
CA LEU A 43 -13.74 -62.76 -48.61
C LEU A 43 -14.32 -62.01 -47.39
N SER A 44 -15.32 -62.59 -46.71
CA SER A 44 -15.91 -61.98 -45.51
C SER A 44 -14.89 -61.82 -44.39
N ARG A 45 -13.95 -62.77 -44.25
CA ARG A 45 -12.84 -62.69 -43.27
C ARG A 45 -11.81 -61.62 -43.58
N ILE A 46 -11.52 -61.38 -44.86
CA ILE A 46 -10.66 -60.25 -45.26
C ILE A 46 -11.35 -58.93 -44.87
N ALA A 47 -12.64 -58.77 -45.22
CA ALA A 47 -13.43 -57.61 -44.82
C ALA A 47 -13.49 -57.42 -43.29
N ARG A 48 -13.67 -58.52 -42.53
CA ARG A 48 -13.76 -58.52 -41.06
C ARG A 48 -12.45 -58.04 -40.41
N SER A 49 -11.31 -58.33 -41.03
CA SER A 49 -10.01 -57.88 -40.54
C SER A 49 -9.93 -56.35 -40.50
N PHE A 50 -10.47 -55.68 -41.52
CA PHE A 50 -10.55 -54.21 -41.58
C PHE A 50 -11.56 -53.63 -40.58
N GLU A 51 -12.70 -54.28 -40.33
CA GLU A 51 -13.66 -53.84 -39.29
C GLU A 51 -13.02 -53.87 -37.90
N LEU A 52 -12.35 -54.98 -37.55
CA LEU A 52 -11.74 -55.18 -36.24
C LEU A 52 -10.36 -54.51 -36.09
N LYS A 53 -9.81 -53.98 -37.19
CA LYS A 53 -8.43 -53.46 -37.27
C LYS A 53 -7.41 -54.48 -36.74
N LYS A 54 -7.63 -55.75 -37.05
CA LYS A 54 -6.85 -56.90 -36.55
C LYS A 54 -6.74 -57.96 -37.65
N HIS A 55 -5.56 -58.55 -37.81
CA HIS A 55 -5.36 -59.67 -38.73
C HIS A 55 -6.14 -60.91 -38.28
N ASN A 56 -6.62 -61.70 -39.25
CA ASN A 56 -7.26 -62.97 -38.96
C ASN A 56 -6.22 -63.98 -38.42
N GLU A 57 -6.52 -64.59 -37.28
CA GLU A 57 -5.58 -65.48 -36.55
C GLU A 57 -5.30 -66.80 -37.30
N ASP A 58 -6.23 -67.27 -38.13
CA ASP A 58 -6.10 -68.54 -38.85
C ASP A 58 -5.29 -68.41 -40.16
N PHE A 59 -5.05 -67.18 -40.64
CA PHE A 59 -4.46 -66.90 -41.95
C PHE A 59 -3.41 -65.78 -41.90
N LEU A 60 -2.43 -65.91 -41.00
CA LEU A 60 -1.40 -64.88 -40.74
C LEU A 60 -0.51 -64.57 -41.96
N ASP A 61 -0.21 -65.57 -42.79
CA ASP A 61 0.64 -65.41 -43.99
C ASP A 61 -0.14 -65.03 -45.26
N GLY A 62 -1.45 -64.76 -45.13
CA GLY A 62 -2.31 -64.46 -46.26
C GLY A 62 -2.08 -63.04 -46.80
N ASN A 63 -1.98 -62.90 -48.12
CA ASN A 63 -1.77 -61.62 -48.80
C ASN A 63 -2.95 -61.31 -49.72
N PHE A 64 -3.34 -60.05 -49.79
CA PHE A 64 -4.41 -59.59 -50.67
C PHE A 64 -4.20 -58.14 -51.05
N LYS A 65 -4.82 -57.72 -52.15
CA LYS A 65 -4.78 -56.36 -52.66
C LYS A 65 -6.20 -55.95 -53.06
N ILE A 66 -6.71 -54.91 -52.44
CA ILE A 66 -8.08 -54.40 -52.62
C ILE A 66 -8.01 -53.04 -53.28
N LYS A 67 -8.70 -52.85 -54.40
CA LYS A 67 -8.76 -51.56 -55.09
C LYS A 67 -9.88 -50.70 -54.52
N LEU A 68 -9.59 -49.42 -54.26
CA LEU A 68 -10.55 -48.44 -53.78
C LEU A 68 -10.99 -47.47 -54.89
N GLU A 69 -12.13 -46.79 -54.67
CA GLU A 69 -12.72 -45.81 -55.61
C GLU A 69 -11.80 -44.60 -55.89
N ASP A 70 -10.88 -44.27 -54.98
CA ASP A 70 -9.90 -43.18 -55.13
C ASP A 70 -8.62 -43.59 -55.89
N GLY A 71 -8.55 -44.85 -56.37
CA GLY A 71 -7.40 -45.41 -57.07
C GLY A 71 -6.32 -45.99 -56.17
N ASN A 72 -6.44 -45.85 -54.84
CA ASN A 72 -5.51 -46.46 -53.89
C ASN A 72 -5.77 -47.96 -53.71
N PHE A 73 -4.77 -48.67 -53.20
CA PHE A 73 -4.88 -50.09 -52.87
C PHE A 73 -4.68 -50.30 -51.37
N LEU A 74 -5.52 -51.16 -50.77
CA LEU A 74 -5.30 -51.68 -49.43
C LEU A 74 -4.71 -53.08 -49.50
N THR A 75 -3.71 -53.32 -48.66
CA THR A 75 -3.03 -54.59 -48.49
C THR A 75 -3.21 -55.12 -47.08
N GLN A 76 -2.72 -56.33 -46.81
CA GLN A 76 -2.68 -56.90 -45.47
C GLN A 76 -2.00 -55.95 -44.46
N ASN A 77 -0.99 -55.18 -44.86
CA ASN A 77 -0.27 -54.26 -43.97
C ASN A 77 -1.10 -53.04 -43.53
N ASP A 78 -2.19 -52.74 -44.24
CA ASP A 78 -3.01 -51.56 -43.99
C ASP A 78 -4.18 -51.83 -43.03
N VAL A 79 -4.42 -53.09 -42.68
CA VAL A 79 -5.56 -53.56 -41.86
C VAL A 79 -5.73 -52.75 -40.57
N ILE A 80 -4.65 -52.56 -39.80
CA ILE A 80 -4.70 -51.90 -38.48
C ILE A 80 -4.95 -50.38 -38.61
N LYS A 81 -4.38 -49.76 -39.65
CA LYS A 81 -4.37 -48.30 -39.83
C LYS A 81 -5.50 -47.80 -40.74
N SER A 82 -6.26 -48.70 -41.34
CA SER A 82 -7.33 -48.35 -42.27
C SER A 82 -8.41 -47.48 -41.63
N ASN A 83 -8.88 -46.52 -42.43
CA ASN A 83 -10.03 -45.66 -42.12
C ASN A 83 -11.30 -46.14 -42.83
N LEU A 84 -11.29 -47.36 -43.37
CA LEU A 84 -12.46 -47.93 -44.03
C LEU A 84 -13.55 -48.24 -42.99
N ASP A 85 -14.67 -47.53 -43.04
CA ASP A 85 -15.85 -47.85 -42.24
C ASP A 85 -16.57 -49.06 -42.87
N ILE A 86 -16.29 -50.26 -42.34
CA ILE A 86 -16.88 -51.53 -42.77
C ILE A 86 -17.47 -52.29 -41.58
N ARG A 87 -18.63 -52.94 -41.78
CA ARG A 87 -19.30 -53.79 -40.81
C ARG A 87 -19.58 -55.15 -41.43
N VAL A 88 -19.14 -56.22 -40.76
CA VAL A 88 -19.19 -57.58 -41.29
C VAL A 88 -20.01 -58.48 -40.39
N TYR A 89 -21.01 -59.10 -40.97
CA TYR A 89 -21.72 -60.24 -40.40
C TYR A 89 -21.22 -61.52 -41.07
N ASN A 90 -20.57 -62.40 -40.31
CA ASN A 90 -20.16 -63.72 -40.75
C ASN A 90 -20.13 -64.70 -39.55
N SER A 91 -19.76 -65.96 -39.79
CA SER A 91 -19.70 -66.97 -38.73
C SER A 91 -18.76 -66.60 -37.57
N ASP A 92 -17.71 -65.82 -37.82
CA ASP A 92 -16.78 -65.36 -36.78
C ASP A 92 -17.44 -64.28 -35.90
N PHE A 93 -18.18 -63.32 -36.48
CA PHE A 93 -19.00 -62.36 -35.74
C PHE A 93 -20.01 -63.07 -34.82
N VAL A 94 -20.70 -64.10 -35.34
CA VAL A 94 -21.67 -64.90 -34.56
C VAL A 94 -20.96 -65.58 -33.39
N LYS A 95 -19.83 -66.25 -33.63
CA LYS A 95 -19.05 -66.90 -32.56
C LYS A 95 -18.55 -65.91 -31.51
N GLU A 96 -17.97 -64.77 -31.90
CA GLU A 96 -17.43 -63.78 -30.98
C GLU A 96 -18.51 -63.18 -30.06
N ASN A 97 -19.68 -62.85 -30.62
CA ASN A 97 -20.73 -62.15 -29.89
C ASN A 97 -21.72 -63.11 -29.21
N LEU A 98 -21.86 -64.34 -29.72
CA LEU A 98 -22.86 -65.31 -29.24
C LEU A 98 -22.28 -66.62 -28.68
N ASN A 99 -20.97 -66.90 -28.70
CA ASN A 99 -20.41 -68.09 -28.02
C ASN A 99 -20.72 -68.10 -26.52
N TYR A 100 -20.94 -66.93 -25.93
CA TYR A 100 -21.36 -66.78 -24.54
C TYR A 100 -22.82 -67.16 -24.31
N LEU A 101 -23.62 -67.41 -25.36
CA LEU A 101 -25.01 -67.80 -25.22
C LEU A 101 -25.19 -69.21 -24.66
N TYR A 102 -24.19 -70.09 -24.63
CA TYR A 102 -24.37 -71.46 -24.12
C TYR A 102 -23.43 -71.78 -22.94
N ASP A 103 -23.91 -72.57 -21.97
CA ASP A 103 -23.07 -73.18 -20.93
C ASP A 103 -22.58 -74.59 -21.32
N LYS A 104 -21.68 -75.20 -20.53
CA LYS A 104 -21.16 -76.56 -20.77
C LYS A 104 -22.26 -77.65 -20.74
N LYS A 105 -23.48 -77.32 -20.31
CA LYS A 105 -24.65 -78.19 -20.24
C LYS A 105 -25.68 -77.87 -21.34
N GLY A 106 -25.38 -76.95 -22.26
CA GLY A 106 -26.25 -76.55 -23.36
C GLY A 106 -27.35 -75.53 -23.00
N ASN A 107 -27.35 -74.97 -21.78
CA ASN A 107 -28.33 -73.96 -21.39
C ASN A 107 -27.93 -72.56 -21.88
N ILE A 108 -28.94 -71.74 -22.15
CA ILE A 108 -28.69 -70.37 -22.61
C ILE A 108 -28.23 -69.45 -21.48
N LYS A 109 -27.10 -68.77 -21.68
CA LYS A 109 -26.58 -67.68 -20.82
C LYS A 109 -26.90 -66.32 -21.44
N GLY A 110 -26.93 -65.30 -20.60
CA GLY A 110 -27.29 -63.96 -21.03
C GLY A 110 -26.22 -63.21 -21.81
N PHE A 111 -26.60 -62.18 -22.58
CA PHE A 111 -25.62 -61.27 -23.20
C PHE A 111 -24.91 -60.49 -22.10
N LYS A 112 -23.61 -60.77 -21.93
CA LYS A 112 -22.80 -60.23 -20.84
C LYS A 112 -22.24 -58.84 -21.15
N SER A 113 -21.77 -58.62 -22.38
CA SER A 113 -21.02 -57.40 -22.74
C SER A 113 -21.85 -56.10 -22.65
N ILE A 114 -23.11 -56.11 -23.09
CA ILE A 114 -23.94 -54.90 -23.17
C ILE A 114 -24.43 -54.50 -21.77
N GLY A 115 -24.80 -55.48 -20.94
CA GLY A 115 -25.39 -55.19 -19.63
C GLY A 115 -24.35 -54.83 -18.59
N GLU A 116 -23.14 -55.41 -18.67
CA GLU A 116 -21.99 -54.99 -17.85
C GLU A 116 -21.64 -53.52 -18.14
N GLU A 117 -21.68 -53.11 -19.41
CA GLU A 117 -21.44 -51.71 -19.78
C GLU A 117 -22.53 -50.77 -19.25
N GLN A 118 -23.82 -51.13 -19.37
CA GLN A 118 -24.92 -50.35 -18.80
C GLN A 118 -24.83 -50.20 -17.28
N LYS A 119 -24.53 -51.30 -16.57
CA LYS A 119 -24.34 -51.31 -15.11
C LYS A 119 -23.18 -50.41 -14.69
N ASN A 120 -22.03 -50.57 -15.35
CA ASN A 120 -20.84 -49.75 -15.08
C ASN A 120 -21.11 -48.26 -15.29
N ILE A 121 -21.83 -47.89 -16.36
CA ILE A 121 -22.18 -46.49 -16.62
C ILE A 121 -23.14 -45.94 -15.54
N LYS A 122 -24.15 -46.71 -15.10
CA LYS A 122 -25.06 -46.30 -14.02
C LYS A 122 -24.31 -46.08 -12.70
N GLU A 123 -23.42 -46.99 -12.32
CA GLU A 123 -22.58 -46.83 -11.12
C GLU A 123 -21.64 -45.60 -11.21
N ILE A 124 -21.10 -45.33 -12.41
CA ILE A 124 -20.27 -44.16 -12.71
C ILE A 124 -21.06 -42.85 -12.54
N ILE A 125 -22.32 -42.82 -12.99
CA ILE A 125 -23.24 -41.68 -12.84
C ILE A 125 -23.54 -41.47 -11.37
N GLU A 126 -24.01 -42.49 -10.65
CA GLU A 126 -24.36 -42.39 -9.23
C GLU A 126 -23.19 -41.89 -8.36
N LYS A 127 -21.98 -42.42 -8.60
CA LYS A 127 -20.76 -41.97 -7.89
C LYS A 127 -20.48 -40.49 -8.17
N ARG A 128 -20.66 -40.03 -9.41
CA ARG A 128 -20.42 -38.64 -9.80
C ARG A 128 -21.50 -37.70 -9.26
N GLU A 129 -22.77 -38.11 -9.26
CA GLU A 129 -23.86 -37.32 -8.68
C GLU A 129 -23.69 -37.12 -7.17
N LYS A 130 -23.20 -38.15 -6.45
CA LYS A 130 -22.81 -37.98 -5.03
C LYS A 130 -21.71 -36.95 -4.84
N ILE A 131 -20.67 -36.98 -5.67
CA ILE A 131 -19.57 -35.99 -5.63
C ILE A 131 -20.10 -34.59 -5.98
N LEU A 132 -21.01 -34.48 -6.95
CA LEU A 132 -21.64 -33.23 -7.36
C LEU A 132 -22.40 -32.60 -6.19
N LYS A 133 -23.22 -33.40 -5.47
CA LYS A 133 -23.92 -32.95 -4.28
C LYS A 133 -22.99 -32.36 -3.22
N THR A 134 -21.91 -33.08 -2.88
CA THR A 134 -20.92 -32.60 -1.90
C THR A 134 -20.22 -31.30 -2.37
N ARG A 135 -19.99 -31.14 -3.67
CA ARG A 135 -19.42 -29.89 -4.20
C ARG A 135 -20.40 -28.72 -4.15
N ASN A 136 -21.67 -28.94 -4.45
CA ASN A 136 -22.71 -27.93 -4.34
C ASN A 136 -22.90 -27.47 -2.89
N GLU A 137 -22.89 -28.41 -1.92
CA GLU A 137 -22.90 -28.07 -0.49
C GLU A 137 -21.68 -27.21 -0.09
N LYS A 138 -20.49 -27.55 -0.60
CA LYS A 138 -19.27 -26.75 -0.37
C LYS A 138 -19.35 -25.36 -0.99
N LEU A 139 -19.89 -25.25 -2.21
CA LEU A 139 -20.10 -23.97 -2.90
C LEU A 139 -21.04 -23.07 -2.07
N GLN A 140 -22.18 -23.61 -1.65
CA GLN A 140 -23.15 -22.88 -0.83
C GLN A 140 -22.52 -22.36 0.47
N LYS A 141 -21.66 -23.17 1.12
CA LYS A 141 -20.91 -22.74 2.30
C LYS A 141 -19.99 -21.55 1.98
N LEU A 142 -19.19 -21.63 0.92
CA LEU A 142 -18.29 -20.55 0.50
C LEU A 142 -19.05 -19.25 0.15
N GLU A 143 -20.21 -19.37 -0.48
CA GLU A 143 -21.07 -18.22 -0.79
C GLU A 143 -21.67 -17.58 0.46
N ASN A 144 -22.07 -18.39 1.45
CA ASN A 144 -22.53 -17.89 2.74
C ASN A 144 -21.41 -17.19 3.51
N ASP A 145 -20.22 -17.80 3.58
CA ASP A 145 -19.04 -17.20 4.20
C ASP A 145 -18.71 -15.84 3.53
N LYS A 146 -18.80 -15.76 2.19
CA LYS A 146 -18.62 -14.50 1.45
C LYS A 146 -19.68 -13.45 1.82
N LYS A 147 -20.95 -13.84 1.92
CA LYS A 147 -22.04 -12.92 2.30
C LYS A 147 -21.84 -12.38 3.71
N GLU A 148 -21.38 -13.21 4.63
CA GLU A 148 -21.07 -12.77 6.01
C GLU A 148 -20.02 -11.66 6.01
N PHE A 149 -18.92 -11.83 5.25
CA PHE A 149 -17.91 -10.78 5.12
C PHE A 149 -18.38 -9.53 4.37
N LEU A 150 -19.29 -9.66 3.40
CA LEU A 150 -19.86 -8.51 2.67
C LEU A 150 -20.85 -7.70 3.51
N ASN A 151 -21.48 -8.32 4.51
CA ASN A 151 -22.38 -7.65 5.44
C ASN A 151 -21.63 -6.92 6.57
N ASP A 152 -20.30 -6.99 6.61
CA ASP A 152 -19.49 -6.27 7.57
C ASP A 152 -19.56 -4.76 7.30
N ASP A 153 -19.99 -3.99 8.30
CA ASP A 153 -20.25 -2.56 8.19
C ASP A 153 -19.08 -1.69 8.69
N ARG A 154 -17.92 -2.29 9.03
CA ARG A 154 -16.74 -1.55 9.54
C ARG A 154 -16.27 -0.48 8.56
N GLU A 155 -16.23 -0.79 7.26
CA GLU A 155 -15.83 0.18 6.24
C GLU A 155 -16.79 1.37 6.20
N THR A 156 -18.10 1.13 6.20
CA THR A 156 -19.12 2.18 6.21
C THR A 156 -19.01 3.05 7.47
N LYS A 157 -18.92 2.44 8.66
CA LYS A 157 -18.77 3.15 9.94
C LYS A 157 -17.50 3.99 10.00
N LEU A 158 -16.39 3.48 9.46
CA LEU A 158 -15.13 4.23 9.41
C LEU A 158 -15.23 5.43 8.44
N GLU A 159 -15.88 5.25 7.29
CA GLU A 159 -16.12 6.33 6.33
C GLU A 159 -17.05 7.43 6.89
N GLU A 160 -18.02 7.06 7.72
CA GLU A 160 -18.88 7.99 8.48
C GLU A 160 -18.05 8.80 9.48
N LYS A 161 -17.25 8.13 10.33
CA LYS A 161 -16.32 8.81 11.26
C LYS A 161 -15.38 9.78 10.55
N PHE A 162 -14.84 9.41 9.39
CA PHE A 162 -14.00 10.31 8.59
C PHE A 162 -14.78 11.53 8.08
N THR A 163 -16.05 11.37 7.73
CA THR A 163 -16.90 12.46 7.26
C THR A 163 -17.22 13.43 8.41
N GLU A 164 -17.58 12.91 9.57
CA GLU A 164 -17.83 13.69 10.78
C GLU A 164 -16.59 14.46 11.21
N LYS A 165 -15.44 13.78 11.33
CA LYS A 165 -14.19 14.42 11.75
C LYS A 165 -13.72 15.48 10.77
N ALA A 166 -13.80 15.22 9.47
CA ALA A 166 -13.46 16.22 8.47
C ALA A 166 -14.34 17.47 8.58
N SER A 167 -15.63 17.30 8.90
CA SER A 167 -16.55 18.42 9.10
C SER A 167 -16.20 19.23 10.35
N LEU A 168 -15.82 18.58 11.46
CA LEU A 168 -15.34 19.25 12.67
C LEU A 168 -14.03 20.03 12.44
N ILE A 169 -13.09 19.48 11.67
CA ILE A 169 -11.85 20.18 11.32
C ILE A 169 -12.16 21.39 10.43
N ALA A 170 -13.14 21.28 9.52
CA ALA A 170 -13.53 22.35 8.61
C ALA A 170 -14.16 23.57 9.31
N THR A 171 -14.72 23.42 10.52
CA THR A 171 -15.34 24.53 11.26
C THR A 171 -14.34 25.32 12.11
N ASN A 172 -13.14 24.80 12.35
CA ASN A 172 -12.14 25.46 13.19
C ASN A 172 -11.17 26.32 12.34
N PRO A 173 -11.20 27.66 12.49
CA PRO A 173 -10.34 28.56 11.71
C PRO A 173 -8.84 28.41 12.01
N ASN A 174 -8.48 27.79 13.13
CA ASN A 174 -7.08 27.57 13.50
C ASN A 174 -6.42 26.46 12.68
N TYR A 175 -7.19 25.64 11.96
CA TYR A 175 -6.65 24.51 11.19
C TYR A 175 -6.54 24.81 9.69
N LEU A 176 -7.28 25.80 9.18
CA LEU A 176 -7.49 26.02 7.74
C LEU A 176 -7.73 27.50 7.40
N LYS A 177 -7.19 27.94 6.25
CA LYS A 177 -7.64 29.17 5.58
C LYS A 177 -8.88 28.86 4.72
N GLY A 178 -10.07 29.05 5.28
CA GLY A 178 -11.36 28.90 4.56
C GLY A 178 -12.04 27.54 4.70
N TYR A 179 -13.19 27.38 4.03
CA TYR A 179 -14.21 26.35 4.36
C TYR A 179 -14.14 25.03 3.57
N ARG A 180 -12.98 24.58 3.11
CA ARG A 180 -12.89 23.38 2.25
C ARG A 180 -11.95 22.32 2.81
N TYR A 181 -12.40 21.64 3.86
CA TYR A 181 -11.80 20.39 4.31
C TYR A 181 -12.86 19.29 4.30
N ASN A 182 -12.56 18.21 3.58
CA ASN A 182 -13.49 17.11 3.35
C ASN A 182 -12.82 15.79 3.68
N LYS A 183 -13.59 14.71 3.60
CA LYS A 183 -13.10 13.34 3.85
C LYS A 183 -11.84 12.99 3.04
N THR A 184 -11.74 13.45 1.80
CA THR A 184 -10.56 13.18 0.95
C THR A 184 -9.32 13.90 1.47
N ALA A 185 -9.44 15.12 1.98
CA ALA A 185 -8.35 15.83 2.63
C ALA A 185 -7.92 15.14 3.93
N LEU A 186 -8.88 14.71 4.76
CA LEU A 186 -8.60 13.94 5.97
C LEU A 186 -7.79 12.67 5.67
N LYS A 187 -8.17 11.92 4.64
CA LYS A 187 -7.43 10.71 4.22
C LYS A 187 -5.99 11.02 3.78
N LYS A 188 -5.74 12.19 3.18
CA LYS A 188 -4.38 12.62 2.85
C LYS A 188 -3.56 12.92 4.10
N ASP A 189 -4.15 13.63 5.06
CA ASP A 189 -3.50 13.94 6.34
C ASP A 189 -3.24 12.67 7.16
N LEU A 190 -4.19 11.71 7.18
CA LEU A 190 -3.99 10.39 7.78
C LEU A 190 -2.82 9.63 7.14
N ASN A 191 -2.63 9.73 5.83
CA ASN A 191 -1.49 9.12 5.15
C ASN A 191 -0.15 9.78 5.50
N ILE A 192 -0.13 11.09 5.77
CA ILE A 192 1.08 11.80 6.22
C ILE A 192 1.53 11.25 7.57
N ILE A 193 0.60 11.04 8.50
CA ILE A 193 0.92 10.63 9.87
C ILE A 193 1.03 9.11 10.06
N LYS A 194 0.59 8.29 9.09
CA LYS A 194 0.42 6.82 9.19
C LYS A 194 1.60 6.06 9.81
N ASN A 195 2.83 6.48 9.52
CA ASN A 195 4.02 5.78 9.98
C ASN A 195 4.49 6.19 11.38
N ASN A 196 4.01 7.33 11.89
CA ASN A 196 4.41 7.87 13.19
C ASN A 196 3.40 8.91 13.68
N GLU A 197 2.21 8.46 14.09
CA GLU A 197 1.15 9.37 14.55
C GLU A 197 1.53 10.12 15.84
N ASP A 198 2.30 9.48 16.73
CA ASP A 198 2.73 10.08 17.99
C ASP A 198 3.62 11.31 17.79
N ALA A 199 4.42 11.36 16.71
CA ALA A 199 5.25 12.53 16.38
C ALA A 199 4.45 13.78 15.98
N TYR A 200 3.16 13.65 15.71
CA TYR A 200 2.28 14.76 15.37
C TYR A 200 1.40 15.20 16.55
N ILE A 201 1.41 14.47 17.66
CA ILE A 201 0.69 14.85 18.87
C ILE A 201 1.48 15.95 19.60
N LEU A 202 0.91 17.14 19.62
CA LEU A 202 1.49 18.31 20.26
C LEU A 202 1.08 18.38 21.73
N ASN A 203 2.01 18.77 22.60
CA ASN A 203 1.69 19.10 23.98
C ASN A 203 0.98 20.46 24.10
N ASN A 204 0.54 20.83 25.31
CA ASN A 204 -0.21 22.07 25.53
C ASN A 204 0.62 23.34 25.26
N GLU A 205 1.92 23.31 25.54
CA GLU A 205 2.83 24.45 25.33
C GLU A 205 3.03 24.71 23.83
N GLU A 206 3.31 23.65 23.06
CA GLU A 206 3.46 23.71 21.60
C GLU A 206 2.18 24.18 20.92
N GLN A 207 1.01 23.64 21.32
CA GLN A 207 -0.27 24.07 20.77
C GLN A 207 -0.51 25.56 21.03
N ASN A 208 -0.25 26.03 22.25
CA ASN A 208 -0.40 27.44 22.60
C ASN A 208 0.57 28.33 21.82
N GLN A 209 1.80 27.88 21.55
CA GLN A 209 2.75 28.61 20.72
C GLN A 209 2.24 28.77 19.29
N PHE A 210 1.74 27.70 18.66
CA PHE A 210 1.17 27.80 17.31
C PHE A 210 -0.08 28.68 17.26
N ILE A 211 -0.94 28.64 18.29
CA ILE A 211 -2.11 29.53 18.38
C ILE A 211 -1.67 31.00 18.43
N LYS A 212 -0.64 31.34 19.23
CA LYS A 212 -0.09 32.71 19.28
C LYS A 212 0.43 33.18 17.91
N ILE A 213 1.09 32.30 17.15
CA ILE A 213 1.54 32.61 15.77
C ILE A 213 0.34 32.95 14.86
N LEU A 214 -0.81 32.31 15.05
CA LEU A 214 -2.03 32.61 14.27
C LEU A 214 -2.66 33.96 14.65
N GLU A 215 -2.51 34.39 15.89
CA GLU A 215 -3.04 35.67 16.39
C GLU A 215 -2.15 36.87 16.01
N ASP A 216 -0.88 36.61 15.67
CA ASP A 216 0.06 37.65 15.24
C ASP A 216 -0.45 38.39 13.99
N LYS A 217 -0.47 39.72 14.08
CA LYS A 217 -0.79 40.64 12.97
C LYS A 217 0.48 41.28 12.45
N GLU A 218 0.41 41.85 11.26
CA GLU A 218 1.50 42.66 10.72
C GLU A 218 1.89 43.75 11.73
N LYS A 219 3.18 43.82 12.06
CA LYS A 219 3.74 44.80 13.01
C LYS A 219 4.61 45.80 12.25
N HIS A 220 4.72 47.00 12.79
CA HIS A 220 5.64 48.00 12.26
C HIS A 220 7.08 47.62 12.57
N ASN A 221 7.98 47.87 11.60
CA ASN A 221 9.40 47.64 11.78
C ASN A 221 9.97 48.50 12.91
N THR A 222 10.74 47.87 13.77
CA THR A 222 11.40 48.53 14.90
C THR A 222 12.60 49.37 14.48
N ASN A 223 13.28 49.03 13.37
CA ASN A 223 14.39 49.80 12.77
C ASN A 223 15.44 50.32 13.79
N PHE A 224 15.72 49.54 14.84
CA PHE A 224 16.67 49.92 15.86
C PHE A 224 18.11 49.68 15.41
N ASN A 225 18.97 50.68 15.60
CA ASN A 225 20.41 50.58 15.34
C ASN A 225 21.18 50.96 16.60
N ASN A 226 22.13 50.13 17.01
CA ASN A 226 22.98 50.45 18.15
C ASN A 226 23.98 51.58 17.79
N THR A 227 23.78 52.76 18.38
CA THR A 227 24.69 53.90 18.27
C THR A 227 25.50 54.16 19.55
N PHE A 228 25.50 53.22 20.50
CA PHE A 228 26.19 53.39 21.78
C PHE A 228 27.70 53.39 21.59
N ASN A 229 28.35 54.50 21.95
CA ASN A 229 29.81 54.59 21.98
C ASN A 229 30.34 54.05 23.32
N LYS A 230 30.92 52.85 23.27
CA LYS A 230 31.48 52.19 24.44
C LYS A 230 32.75 52.85 25.01
N ASP A 231 33.41 53.70 24.23
CA ASP A 231 34.63 54.37 24.68
C ASP A 231 34.36 55.61 25.54
N ASN A 232 33.09 56.06 25.60
CA ASN A 232 32.71 57.26 26.34
C ASN A 232 33.08 57.18 27.83
N PHE A 233 32.84 56.04 28.49
CA PHE A 233 33.14 55.88 29.91
C PHE A 233 34.64 55.95 30.18
N GLN A 234 35.46 55.25 29.39
CA GLN A 234 36.92 55.33 29.48
C GLN A 234 37.44 56.74 29.24
N GLY A 235 36.84 57.47 28.29
CA GLY A 235 37.16 58.88 28.06
C GLY A 235 36.90 59.75 29.30
N ILE A 236 35.72 59.60 29.90
CA ILE A 236 35.33 60.32 31.13
C ILE A 236 36.24 59.92 32.29
N LEU A 237 36.52 58.62 32.46
CA LEU A 237 37.37 58.07 33.51
C LEU A 237 38.78 58.61 33.41
N LYS A 238 39.37 58.59 32.21
CA LYS A 238 40.71 59.10 31.94
C LYS A 238 40.79 60.59 32.22
N HIS A 239 39.89 61.38 31.65
CA HIS A 239 39.89 62.83 31.83
C HIS A 239 39.69 63.22 33.31
N SER A 240 38.78 62.53 33.99
CA SER A 240 38.55 62.74 35.43
C SER A 240 39.78 62.36 36.26
N SER A 241 40.42 61.22 35.98
CA SER A 241 41.61 60.77 36.70
C SER A 241 42.80 61.73 36.51
N GLU A 242 43.02 62.21 35.28
CA GLU A 242 44.05 63.19 34.97
C GLU A 242 43.86 64.48 35.79
N ILE A 243 42.63 64.95 35.97
CA ILE A 243 42.34 66.16 36.76
C ILE A 243 42.44 65.90 38.26
N LEU A 244 41.95 64.75 38.74
CA LEU A 244 42.00 64.37 40.16
C LEU A 244 43.43 64.22 40.66
N GLU A 245 44.34 63.69 39.83
CA GLU A 245 45.73 63.44 40.19
C GLU A 245 46.67 64.64 39.95
N LYS A 246 46.20 65.73 39.31
CA LYS A 246 46.99 66.96 39.17
C LYS A 246 47.39 67.49 40.56
N GLU A 247 48.70 67.67 40.74
CA GLU A 247 49.31 68.30 41.90
C GLU A 247 49.66 69.75 41.56
N ILE A 248 49.26 70.69 42.41
CA ILE A 248 49.61 72.10 42.26
C ILE A 248 50.90 72.34 43.02
N ILE A 249 51.89 72.94 42.36
CA ILE A 249 53.14 73.33 43.02
C ILE A 249 52.86 74.48 43.98
N ILE A 250 52.96 74.19 45.28
CA ILE A 250 52.77 75.16 46.35
C ILE A 250 54.11 75.71 46.85
N LYS A 251 54.21 77.03 47.04
CA LYS A 251 55.43 77.67 47.57
C LYS A 251 55.74 77.33 49.02
N GLU A 252 54.67 77.17 49.81
CA GLU A 252 54.74 76.96 51.25
C GLU A 252 53.89 75.75 51.61
N ASN A 253 54.36 74.92 52.55
CA ASN A 253 53.64 73.71 52.95
C ASN A 253 52.49 74.06 53.93
N LEU A 254 51.45 74.69 53.41
CA LEU A 254 50.20 75.00 54.10
C LEU A 254 49.16 73.94 53.79
N THR A 255 48.48 73.42 54.83
CA THR A 255 47.31 72.55 54.61
C THR A 255 46.21 73.31 53.89
N SER A 256 45.34 72.60 53.19
CA SER A 256 44.26 73.20 52.42
C SER A 256 43.30 74.02 53.28
N GLU A 257 43.03 73.59 54.53
CA GLU A 257 42.21 74.36 55.47
C GLU A 257 42.89 75.67 55.88
N LEU A 258 44.22 75.65 56.08
CA LEU A 258 44.99 76.85 56.38
C LEU A 258 45.03 77.79 55.18
N ARG A 259 45.18 77.27 53.96
CA ARG A 259 45.10 78.08 52.72
C ARG A 259 43.76 78.75 52.60
N GLN A 260 42.67 78.00 52.75
CA GLN A 260 41.32 78.55 52.71
C GLN A 260 41.10 79.60 53.80
N TRP A 261 41.54 79.33 55.04
CA TRP A 261 41.45 80.30 56.13
C TRP A 261 42.23 81.58 55.84
N LEU A 262 43.42 81.48 55.26
CA LEU A 262 44.19 82.66 54.87
C LEU A 262 43.56 83.39 53.68
N GLU A 263 43.03 82.68 52.67
CA GLU A 263 42.32 83.26 51.52
C GLU A 263 41.09 84.04 51.96
N GLU A 264 40.25 83.44 52.82
CA GLU A 264 39.07 84.07 53.39
C GLU A 264 39.46 85.20 54.36
N GLY A 265 40.48 84.96 55.19
CA GLY A 265 41.03 85.94 56.13
C GLY A 265 41.55 87.19 55.44
N LEU A 266 42.24 87.05 54.31
CA LEU A 266 42.75 88.17 53.51
C LEU A 266 41.62 89.05 52.96
N LYS A 267 40.44 88.48 52.63
CA LYS A 267 39.28 89.28 52.14
C LYS A 267 38.83 90.35 53.14
N PHE A 268 39.16 90.20 54.43
CA PHE A 268 38.86 91.17 55.48
C PHE A 268 39.93 92.27 55.66
N HIS A 269 41.06 92.20 54.94
CA HIS A 269 42.22 93.08 55.07
C HIS A 269 42.53 93.83 53.76
N LYS A 270 41.49 94.37 53.12
CA LYS A 270 41.43 94.89 51.73
C LYS A 270 42.44 95.98 51.34
N GLU A 271 43.08 96.66 52.30
CA GLU A 271 44.04 97.74 52.03
C GLU A 271 45.48 97.21 52.02
N HIS A 272 45.87 96.49 50.98
CA HIS A 272 47.22 95.91 50.77
C HIS A 272 48.32 96.97 50.54
N LEU A 273 48.16 98.17 51.12
CA LEU A 273 49.00 99.35 50.92
C LEU A 273 49.59 99.89 52.23
N SER A 274 49.16 99.38 53.40
CA SER A 274 49.70 99.79 54.70
C SER A 274 49.59 98.69 55.77
N THR A 275 50.34 98.84 56.87
CA THR A 275 50.21 97.97 58.05
C THR A 275 48.84 98.16 58.69
N GLN A 276 48.13 97.05 58.92
CA GLN A 276 46.80 97.05 59.50
C GLN A 276 46.78 96.35 60.85
N GLN A 277 45.70 96.47 61.62
CA GLN A 277 45.45 95.58 62.75
C GLN A 277 44.79 94.29 62.25
N CYS A 278 45.34 93.14 62.62
CA CYS A 278 44.77 91.83 62.32
C CYS A 278 43.37 91.72 62.94
N LYS A 279 42.34 91.46 62.13
CA LYS A 279 40.95 91.32 62.61
C LYS A 279 40.70 90.13 63.54
N PHE A 280 41.66 89.19 63.62
CA PHE A 280 41.58 88.03 64.51
C PHE A 280 42.20 88.29 65.89
N CYS A 281 43.45 88.74 65.93
CA CYS A 281 44.21 88.87 67.20
C CYS A 281 44.54 90.31 67.60
N ASN A 282 44.11 91.31 66.82
CA ASN A 282 44.39 92.75 67.00
C ASN A 282 45.87 93.17 66.99
N ASN A 283 46.81 92.24 66.78
CA ASN A 283 48.22 92.57 66.61
C ASN A 283 48.48 93.28 65.25
N PRO A 284 49.56 94.06 65.11
CA PRO A 284 49.97 94.63 63.83
C PRO A 284 50.23 93.54 62.78
N LEU A 285 49.52 93.60 61.67
CA LEU A 285 49.70 92.81 60.47
C LEU A 285 50.43 93.67 59.42
N THR A 286 51.74 93.45 59.28
CA THR A 286 52.59 94.27 58.41
C THR A 286 52.30 94.07 56.93
N LEU A 287 52.61 95.08 56.10
CA LEU A 287 52.51 94.98 54.65
C LEU A 287 53.33 93.80 54.09
N GLU A 288 54.55 93.61 54.59
CA GLU A 288 55.41 92.48 54.24
C GLU A 288 54.73 91.14 54.52
N ARG A 289 54.00 91.01 55.63
CA ARG A 289 53.28 89.79 55.96
C ARG A 289 52.07 89.57 55.06
N ILE A 290 51.33 90.62 54.72
CA ILE A 290 50.21 90.54 53.77
C ILE A 290 50.69 90.08 52.39
N VAL A 291 51.74 90.72 51.86
CA VAL A 291 52.36 90.36 50.58
C VAL A 291 52.91 88.94 50.62
N TRP A 292 53.53 88.53 51.72
CA TRP A 292 53.96 87.14 51.90
C TRP A 292 52.77 86.17 51.85
N ILE A 293 51.67 86.46 52.55
CA ILE A 293 50.47 85.61 52.57
C ILE A 293 49.89 85.51 51.14
N GLU A 294 49.72 86.63 50.43
CA GLU A 294 49.23 86.65 49.05
C GLU A 294 50.12 85.84 48.10
N ASN A 295 51.44 86.00 48.21
CA ASN A 295 52.38 85.30 47.34
C ASN A 295 52.45 83.80 47.61
N ASN A 296 52.19 83.34 48.84
CA ASN A 296 52.30 81.93 49.25
C ASN A 296 50.97 81.17 49.18
N ILE A 297 49.86 81.87 49.04
CA ILE A 297 48.54 81.30 48.78
C ILE A 297 48.29 81.07 47.29
N LYS A 298 48.73 82.01 46.44
CA LYS A 298 48.66 81.85 44.98
C LYS A 298 49.58 80.73 44.53
N ASP A 299 49.15 80.01 43.49
CA ASP A 299 50.06 79.22 42.68
C ASP A 299 50.80 80.15 41.71
N ASP A 300 52.02 79.79 41.33
CA ASP A 300 52.84 80.63 40.43
C ASP A 300 52.43 80.55 38.96
N SER A 301 51.57 79.59 38.62
CA SER A 301 51.30 79.12 37.25
C SER A 301 49.87 79.39 36.75
N GLY A 302 48.95 79.82 37.62
CA GLY A 302 47.51 79.92 37.31
C GLY A 302 46.89 78.58 36.94
N GLU A 303 47.44 77.49 37.47
CA GLU A 303 46.96 76.12 37.33
C GLU A 303 45.75 75.85 38.23
N LYS A 304 45.64 76.53 39.39
CA LYS A 304 44.48 76.45 40.28
C LYS A 304 43.22 76.87 39.57
N GLU A 305 43.18 78.07 38.98
CA GLU A 305 41.99 78.57 38.29
C GLU A 305 41.62 77.68 37.08
N LYS A 306 42.63 77.15 36.37
CA LYS A 306 42.39 76.21 35.26
C LYS A 306 41.79 74.90 35.73
N ILE A 307 42.29 74.32 36.81
CA ILE A 307 41.74 73.08 37.38
C ILE A 307 40.32 73.35 37.90
N GLU A 308 40.07 74.48 38.56
CA GLU A 308 38.72 74.85 39.01
C GLU A 308 37.72 75.00 37.86
N GLU A 309 38.15 75.58 36.73
CA GLU A 309 37.35 75.70 35.50
C GLU A 309 37.10 74.32 34.88
N GLU A 310 38.12 73.48 34.71
CA GLU A 310 38.00 72.11 34.19
C GLU A 310 37.09 71.23 35.07
N LEU A 311 37.21 71.31 36.40
CA LEU A 311 36.35 70.58 37.35
C LEU A 311 34.89 71.02 37.24
N LYS A 312 34.66 72.33 37.09
CA LYS A 312 33.31 72.87 36.90
C LYS A 312 32.71 72.39 35.58
N ASP A 313 33.46 72.48 34.49
CA ASP A 313 33.01 72.02 33.17
C ASP A 313 32.68 70.52 33.18
N LEU A 314 33.47 69.70 33.87
CA LEU A 314 33.16 68.30 34.08
C LEU A 314 31.82 68.12 34.81
N LEU A 315 31.63 68.79 35.95
CA LEU A 315 30.42 68.68 36.77
C LEU A 315 29.16 69.16 36.04
N ASP A 316 29.25 70.25 35.28
CA ASP A 316 28.14 70.79 34.50
C ASP A 316 27.70 69.80 33.38
N ASN A 317 28.63 68.95 32.92
CA ASN A 317 28.36 67.92 31.90
C ASN A 317 28.01 66.53 32.46
N PHE A 318 28.21 66.26 33.76
CA PHE A 318 28.08 64.91 34.33
C PHE A 318 26.69 64.30 34.13
N GLU A 319 25.64 65.11 34.18
CA GLU A 319 24.27 64.64 33.95
C GLU A 319 24.07 64.13 32.51
N ASN A 320 24.75 64.73 31.53
CA ASN A 320 24.68 64.31 30.13
C ASN A 320 25.39 62.96 29.89
N TYR A 321 26.29 62.56 30.79
CA TYR A 321 26.97 61.26 30.71
C TYR A 321 26.11 60.10 31.24
N LYS A 322 25.07 60.38 32.02
CA LYS A 322 24.16 59.36 32.53
C LYS A 322 23.33 58.77 31.40
N LEU A 323 23.14 57.47 31.45
CA LEU A 323 22.34 56.72 30.50
C LEU A 323 20.92 56.55 31.03
N GLU A 324 19.94 56.70 30.14
CA GLU A 324 18.53 56.48 30.45
C GLU A 324 17.96 55.39 29.54
N LEU A 325 17.46 54.30 30.14
CA LEU A 325 16.89 53.17 29.39
C LEU A 325 15.76 53.60 28.45
N LYS A 326 14.89 54.51 28.91
CA LYS A 326 13.76 55.02 28.10
C LYS A 326 14.23 55.81 26.88
N LYS A 327 15.34 56.55 27.00
CA LYS A 327 15.91 57.33 25.90
C LYS A 327 16.61 56.42 24.89
N ILE A 328 17.31 55.39 25.38
CA ILE A 328 18.01 54.41 24.51
C ILE A 328 17.02 53.56 23.71
N LEU A 329 15.88 53.19 24.30
CA LEU A 329 14.85 52.35 23.66
C LEU A 329 13.57 53.15 23.31
N GLN A 330 13.70 54.43 22.96
CA GLN A 330 12.55 55.34 22.82
C GLN A 330 11.48 54.85 21.83
N ASP A 331 11.90 54.23 20.73
CA ASP A 331 11.01 53.78 19.65
C ASP A 331 10.72 52.28 19.70
N ILE A 332 11.06 51.61 20.81
CA ILE A 332 10.93 50.15 20.95
C ILE A 332 10.13 49.79 22.19
N GLU A 333 8.93 49.27 21.94
CA GLU A 333 8.05 48.71 22.96
C GLU A 333 7.89 47.20 22.76
N TYR A 334 7.44 46.50 23.80
CA TYR A 334 7.29 45.05 23.74
C TYR A 334 6.17 44.65 22.75
N GLU A 335 5.21 45.54 22.51
CA GLU A 335 4.12 45.39 21.56
C GLU A 335 4.59 45.36 20.10
N ASN A 336 5.78 45.89 19.81
CA ASN A 336 6.38 45.83 18.47
C ASN A 336 6.91 44.44 18.10
N PHE A 337 7.04 43.53 19.07
CA PHE A 337 7.58 42.18 18.85
C PHE A 337 6.50 41.13 18.61
N TYR A 338 6.77 40.22 17.68
CA TYR A 338 5.99 39.00 17.48
C TYR A 338 6.06 38.08 18.71
N SER A 339 5.06 37.20 18.84
CA SER A 339 4.90 36.33 20.00
C SER A 339 6.16 35.52 20.36
N ASN A 340 6.93 35.09 19.36
CA ASN A 340 8.17 34.32 19.54
C ASN A 340 9.37 35.14 20.05
N TYR A 341 9.37 36.47 19.90
CA TYR A 341 10.51 37.33 20.27
C TYR A 341 10.24 38.19 21.51
N LYS A 342 8.98 38.28 21.92
CA LYS A 342 8.54 39.15 23.02
C LYS A 342 9.24 38.84 24.34
N ASP A 343 9.32 37.57 24.72
CA ASP A 343 9.95 37.15 25.98
C ASP A 343 11.46 37.40 25.97
N SER A 344 12.11 37.18 24.82
CA SER A 344 13.54 37.49 24.62
C SER A 344 13.82 38.99 24.75
N PHE A 345 12.96 39.84 24.17
CA PHE A 345 13.10 41.30 24.29
C PHE A 345 12.93 41.76 25.74
N ILE A 346 11.92 41.26 26.46
CA ILE A 346 11.70 41.60 27.87
C ILE A 346 12.94 41.26 28.71
N ALA A 347 13.49 40.05 28.54
CA ALA A 347 14.70 39.63 29.26
C ALA A 347 15.92 40.50 28.93
N LEU A 348 16.13 40.85 27.65
CA LEU A 348 17.23 41.73 27.24
C LEU A 348 17.05 43.16 27.78
N LYS A 349 15.83 43.68 27.80
CA LYS A 349 15.51 45.01 28.35
C LYS A 349 15.78 45.09 29.85
N GLU A 350 15.45 44.04 30.60
CA GLU A 350 15.76 43.94 32.03
C GLU A 350 17.28 43.90 32.28
N GLN A 351 18.02 43.09 31.51
CA GLN A 351 19.48 43.02 31.59
C GLN A 351 20.13 44.37 31.24
N LEU A 352 19.64 45.05 30.21
CA LEU A 352 20.13 46.37 29.82
C LEU A 352 19.89 47.40 30.94
N GLY A 353 18.69 47.40 31.53
CA GLY A 353 18.34 48.29 32.65
C GLY A 353 19.24 48.11 33.85
N ALA A 354 19.56 46.86 34.21
CA ALA A 354 20.49 46.55 35.30
C ALA A 354 21.92 47.06 35.02
N ASN A 355 22.44 46.86 33.80
CA ASN A 355 23.77 47.34 33.43
C ASN A 355 23.85 48.87 33.32
N ILE A 356 22.80 49.53 32.82
CA ILE A 356 22.70 51.00 32.84
C ILE A 356 22.71 51.53 34.28
N ALA A 357 21.99 50.89 35.20
CA ALA A 357 22.00 51.29 36.60
C ALA A 357 23.40 51.16 37.23
N ASN A 358 24.12 50.08 36.91
CA ASN A 358 25.50 49.89 37.36
C ASN A 358 26.45 50.91 36.74
N TYR A 359 26.36 51.16 35.43
CA TYR A 359 27.12 52.19 34.72
C TYR A 359 26.94 53.57 35.37
N ASN A 360 25.69 53.99 35.59
CA ASN A 360 25.39 55.28 36.22
C ASN A 360 25.88 55.35 37.67
N LYS A 361 25.85 54.23 38.40
CA LYS A 361 26.40 54.14 39.76
C LYS A 361 27.91 54.35 39.78
N GLU A 362 28.65 53.79 38.81
CA GLU A 362 30.10 54.01 38.72
C GLU A 362 30.40 55.46 38.29
N LEU A 363 29.64 56.05 37.37
CA LEU A 363 29.74 57.48 37.04
C LEU A 363 29.53 58.38 38.27
N LEU A 364 28.55 58.07 39.13
CA LEU A 364 28.30 58.83 40.36
C LEU A 364 29.51 58.80 41.30
N LYS A 365 30.26 57.69 41.38
CA LYS A 365 31.51 57.65 42.18
C LYS A 365 32.55 58.63 41.64
N ILE A 366 32.68 58.74 40.31
CA ILE A 366 33.58 59.71 39.67
C ILE A 366 33.11 61.13 39.99
N GLU A 367 31.81 61.40 39.84
CA GLU A 367 31.19 62.69 40.14
C GLU A 367 31.46 63.11 41.60
N GLU A 368 31.29 62.20 42.55
CA GLU A 368 31.58 62.44 43.98
C GLU A 368 33.04 62.79 44.25
N LYS A 369 33.98 62.12 43.57
CA LYS A 369 35.42 62.39 43.69
C LYS A 369 35.82 63.71 43.06
N ILE A 370 35.21 64.07 41.93
CA ILE A 370 35.39 65.40 41.30
C ILE A 370 34.85 66.51 42.23
N LYS A 371 33.70 66.30 42.89
CA LYS A 371 33.19 67.23 43.93
C LYS A 371 34.10 67.30 45.16
N GLU A 372 34.77 66.22 45.53
CA GLU A 372 35.76 66.21 46.60
C GLU A 372 36.98 67.06 46.23
N LYS A 373 37.56 66.86 45.03
CA LYS A 373 38.67 67.66 44.49
C LYS A 373 38.29 69.13 44.31
N GLN A 374 37.03 69.45 44.00
CA GLN A 374 36.57 70.84 43.90
C GLN A 374 36.60 71.58 45.26
N LYS A 375 36.44 70.86 46.37
CA LYS A 375 36.54 71.45 47.72
C LYS A 375 38.00 71.66 48.15
N ASP A 376 38.90 70.81 47.66
CA ASP A 376 40.33 70.87 47.93
C ASP A 376 41.13 70.56 46.67
N VAL A 377 41.42 71.60 45.90
CA VAL A 377 42.09 71.50 44.60
C VAL A 377 43.58 71.13 44.77
N PHE A 378 44.17 71.44 45.92
CA PHE A 378 45.61 71.25 46.15
C PHE A 378 45.97 69.79 46.42
N THR A 379 45.06 69.00 46.98
CA THR A 379 45.32 67.60 47.33
C THR A 379 45.04 66.68 46.14
N PRO A 380 46.02 65.91 45.64
CA PRO A 380 45.78 64.89 44.63
C PRO A 380 44.88 63.77 45.16
N ILE A 381 43.90 63.37 44.37
CA ILE A 381 42.97 62.28 44.70
C ILE A 381 43.18 61.16 43.71
N LYS A 382 43.40 59.93 44.20
CA LYS A 382 43.39 58.75 43.35
C LYS A 382 41.98 58.19 43.23
N LEU A 383 41.58 57.90 42.00
CA LEU A 383 40.32 57.23 41.73
C LEU A 383 40.53 55.71 41.81
N GLU A 384 40.02 55.08 42.87
CA GLU A 384 40.17 53.65 43.07
C GLU A 384 38.87 52.88 42.75
N ASN A 385 39.02 51.70 42.13
CA ASN A 385 37.97 50.68 41.97
C ASN A 385 36.72 51.17 41.21
N THR A 386 36.91 51.67 39.99
CA THR A 386 35.82 51.98 39.05
C THR A 386 35.68 50.84 38.04
N ASN A 387 34.47 50.30 37.92
CA ASN A 387 34.16 49.30 36.91
C ASN A 387 33.51 49.97 35.69
N ASP A 388 33.85 49.48 34.51
CA ASP A 388 33.24 49.94 33.27
C ASP A 388 32.28 48.87 32.75
N PHE A 389 31.01 49.22 32.60
CA PHE A 389 29.94 48.34 32.11
C PHE A 389 29.60 48.57 30.63
N SER A 390 30.43 49.37 29.92
CA SER A 390 30.18 49.77 28.53
C SER A 390 30.18 48.59 27.57
N ASP A 391 31.05 47.60 27.76
CA ASP A 391 31.10 46.41 26.90
C ASP A 391 29.84 45.55 27.07
N GLU A 392 29.36 45.33 28.30
CA GLU A 392 28.11 44.60 28.58
C GLU A 392 26.91 45.30 27.96
N ILE A 393 26.80 46.63 28.14
CA ILE A 393 25.75 47.45 27.54
C ILE A 393 25.80 47.33 26.00
N PHE A 394 26.97 47.51 25.40
CA PHE A 394 27.15 47.42 23.96
C PHE A 394 26.75 46.04 23.41
N LEU A 395 27.15 44.96 24.10
CA LEU A 395 26.78 43.60 23.71
C LEU A 395 25.27 43.34 23.82
N ILE A 396 24.62 43.83 24.89
CA ILE A 396 23.16 43.70 25.04
C ILE A 396 22.43 44.50 23.96
N LEU A 397 22.88 45.71 23.65
CA LEU A 397 22.29 46.54 22.58
C LEU A 397 22.44 45.88 21.21
N ASN A 398 23.58 45.26 20.90
CA ASN A 398 23.75 44.48 19.67
C ASN A 398 22.80 43.28 19.61
N LYS A 399 22.54 42.61 20.74
CA LYS A 399 21.54 41.53 20.81
C LYS A 399 20.13 42.06 20.55
N ILE A 400 19.78 43.22 21.11
CA ILE A 400 18.48 43.87 20.86
C ILE A 400 18.36 44.27 19.39
N GLU A 401 19.40 44.85 18.78
CA GLU A 401 19.44 45.19 17.35
C GLU A 401 19.24 43.95 16.46
N ASN A 402 19.92 42.85 16.76
CA ASN A 402 19.72 41.61 16.01
C ASN A 402 18.30 41.06 16.18
N LEU A 403 17.75 41.09 17.40
CA LEU A 403 16.37 40.67 17.66
C LEU A 403 15.36 41.54 16.90
N CYS A 404 15.59 42.85 16.81
CA CYS A 404 14.80 43.77 16.00
C CYS A 404 14.85 43.39 14.50
N LYS A 405 16.03 43.09 13.97
CA LYS A 405 16.18 42.63 12.56
C LYS A 405 15.43 41.33 12.32
N GLU A 406 15.58 40.33 13.19
CA GLU A 406 14.87 39.05 13.09
C GLU A 406 13.34 39.22 13.18
N ASN A 407 12.88 40.13 14.04
CA ASN A 407 11.48 40.49 14.18
C ASN A 407 10.92 41.18 12.92
N ASP A 408 11.66 42.13 12.36
CA ASP A 408 11.25 42.87 11.18
C ASP A 408 11.25 41.96 9.93
N GLU A 409 12.22 41.04 9.82
CA GLU A 409 12.24 40.00 8.78
C GLU A 409 11.09 38.99 8.92
N TYR A 410 10.63 38.73 10.14
CA TYR A 410 9.52 37.81 10.40
C TYR A 410 8.22 38.28 9.74
N THR A 411 8.01 39.59 9.59
CA THR A 411 6.87 40.17 8.87
C THR A 411 6.74 39.60 7.46
N ASN A 412 7.85 39.45 6.74
CA ASN A 412 7.87 38.89 5.38
C ASN A 412 7.48 37.40 5.34
N LYS A 413 7.69 36.69 6.44
CA LYS A 413 7.39 35.25 6.58
C LYS A 413 6.09 34.99 7.34
N LEU A 414 5.39 36.03 7.82
CA LEU A 414 4.22 35.89 8.70
C LEU A 414 3.16 34.97 8.10
N SER A 415 2.78 35.15 6.83
CA SER A 415 1.78 34.29 6.18
C SER A 415 2.23 32.84 6.11
N THR A 416 3.51 32.60 5.78
CA THR A 416 4.08 31.24 5.70
C THR A 416 4.09 30.57 7.07
N ASN A 417 4.57 31.27 8.09
CA ASN A 417 4.62 30.75 9.47
C ASN A 417 3.21 30.46 10.00
N GLN A 418 2.22 31.29 9.67
CA GLN A 418 0.83 31.02 10.01
C GLN A 418 0.28 29.79 9.28
N ASP A 419 0.63 29.59 8.01
CA ASP A 419 0.16 28.42 7.26
C ASP A 419 0.78 27.12 7.78
N GLU A 420 2.06 27.15 8.15
CA GLU A 420 2.75 26.04 8.83
C GLU A 420 2.15 25.76 10.22
N ALA A 421 1.86 26.79 11.01
CA ALA A 421 1.21 26.66 12.31
C ALA A 421 -0.20 26.02 12.19
N ARG A 422 -0.99 26.45 11.20
CA ARG A 422 -2.30 25.83 10.90
C ARG A 422 -2.16 24.37 10.54
N GLU A 423 -1.18 24.02 9.70
CA GLU A 423 -0.92 22.64 9.32
C GLU A 423 -0.52 21.78 10.52
N LYS A 424 0.39 22.26 11.38
CA LYS A 424 0.80 21.56 12.60
C LYS A 424 -0.38 21.31 13.55
N LEU A 425 -1.21 22.33 13.78
CA LEU A 425 -2.41 22.20 14.61
C LEU A 425 -3.44 21.24 13.99
N ARG A 426 -3.60 21.26 12.66
CA ARG A 426 -4.50 20.34 11.95
C ARG A 426 -4.02 18.89 12.04
N LEU A 427 -2.74 18.64 11.77
CA LEU A 427 -2.16 17.29 11.85
C LEU A 427 -2.20 16.73 13.28
N ASN A 428 -2.03 17.57 14.30
CA ASN A 428 -2.25 17.20 15.70
C ASN A 428 -3.70 16.72 15.95
N GLU A 429 -4.69 17.45 15.43
CA GLU A 429 -6.10 17.07 15.57
C GLU A 429 -6.45 15.78 14.81
N VAL A 430 -5.81 15.55 13.66
CA VAL A 430 -5.92 14.31 12.89
C VAL A 430 -5.25 13.15 13.62
N ALA A 431 -4.08 13.35 14.23
CA ALA A 431 -3.36 12.34 14.99
C ALA A 431 -4.12 11.91 16.25
N LYS A 432 -4.66 12.86 17.01
CA LYS A 432 -5.55 12.55 18.16
C LYS A 432 -6.73 11.71 17.73
N PHE A 433 -7.38 12.08 16.61
CA PHE A 433 -8.49 11.29 16.07
C PHE A 433 -8.06 9.88 15.63
N ALA A 434 -6.92 9.75 14.96
CA ALA A 434 -6.42 8.45 14.52
C ALA A 434 -6.26 7.49 15.70
N LYS A 435 -5.67 8.00 16.80
CA LYS A 435 -5.45 7.29 18.05
C LYS A 435 -6.76 6.98 18.81
N ASP A 436 -7.63 7.98 18.97
CA ASP A 436 -8.90 7.82 19.70
C ASP A 436 -9.89 6.88 18.98
N SER A 437 -9.78 6.77 17.66
CA SER A 437 -10.68 5.95 16.84
C SER A 437 -10.08 4.62 16.40
N ASP A 438 -8.84 4.32 16.78
CA ASP A 438 -8.05 3.17 16.31
C ASP A 438 -8.07 3.03 14.78
N CYS A 439 -8.05 4.14 14.05
CA CYS A 439 -8.41 4.12 12.62
C CYS A 439 -7.47 3.25 11.79
N PHE A 440 -6.17 3.22 12.13
CA PHE A 440 -5.19 2.42 11.40
C PHE A 440 -5.39 0.93 11.62
N ALA A 441 -5.70 0.50 12.86
CA ALA A 441 -6.03 -0.89 13.14
C ALA A 441 -7.29 -1.33 12.39
N ILE A 442 -8.34 -0.49 12.37
CA ILE A 442 -9.57 -0.77 11.62
C ILE A 442 -9.30 -0.82 10.11
N GLN A 443 -8.44 0.04 9.58
CA GLN A 443 -8.03 -0.01 8.16
C GLN A 443 -7.34 -1.33 7.80
N ASP A 444 -6.45 -1.82 8.68
CA ASP A 444 -5.77 -3.10 8.48
C ASP A 444 -6.77 -4.28 8.55
N GLU A 445 -7.73 -4.24 9.47
CA GLU A 445 -8.83 -5.22 9.52
C GLU A 445 -9.67 -5.22 8.24
N ILE A 446 -10.05 -4.05 7.73
CA ILE A 446 -10.79 -3.91 6.46
C ILE A 446 -9.95 -4.47 5.29
N GLN A 447 -8.65 -4.21 5.27
CA GLN A 447 -7.76 -4.76 4.25
C GLN A 447 -7.72 -6.29 4.32
N ASN A 448 -7.63 -6.88 5.51
CA ASN A 448 -7.67 -8.32 5.72
C ASN A 448 -9.02 -8.92 5.27
N LEU A 449 -10.15 -8.27 5.59
CA LEU A 449 -11.48 -8.68 5.12
C LEU A 449 -11.55 -8.70 3.59
N LYS A 450 -11.04 -7.66 2.90
CA LYS A 450 -10.98 -7.61 1.44
C LYS A 450 -10.11 -8.72 0.84
N GLN A 451 -8.99 -9.06 1.49
CA GLN A 451 -8.16 -10.19 1.07
C GLN A 451 -8.88 -11.55 1.24
N ASN A 452 -9.63 -11.71 2.34
CA ASN A 452 -10.44 -12.91 2.58
C ASN A 452 -11.54 -13.05 1.53
N ILE A 453 -12.26 -11.96 1.20
CA ILE A 453 -13.28 -11.93 0.14
C ILE A 453 -12.66 -12.36 -1.20
N ASN A 454 -11.52 -11.77 -1.59
CA ASN A 454 -10.82 -12.13 -2.83
C ASN A 454 -10.42 -13.62 -2.86
N THR A 455 -10.01 -14.17 -1.72
CA THR A 455 -9.65 -15.59 -1.59
C THR A 455 -10.87 -16.51 -1.73
N LEU A 456 -12.00 -16.12 -1.15
CA LEU A 456 -13.28 -16.80 -1.30
C LEU A 456 -13.78 -16.75 -2.74
N GLU A 457 -13.67 -15.61 -3.43
CA GLU A 457 -14.05 -15.47 -4.84
C GLU A 457 -13.28 -16.42 -5.75
N LYS A 458 -11.95 -16.52 -5.57
CA LYS A 458 -11.12 -17.50 -6.29
C LYS A 458 -11.54 -18.95 -5.98
N SER A 459 -11.89 -19.22 -4.72
CA SER A 459 -12.34 -20.54 -4.27
C SER A 459 -13.70 -20.91 -4.88
N ILE A 460 -14.64 -19.98 -4.92
CA ILE A 460 -15.97 -20.10 -5.55
C ILE A 460 -15.81 -20.37 -7.04
N ALA A 461 -15.04 -19.55 -7.76
CA ALA A 461 -14.78 -19.75 -9.18
C ALA A 461 -14.17 -21.14 -9.47
N THR A 462 -13.24 -21.59 -8.62
CA THR A 462 -12.64 -22.92 -8.72
C THR A 462 -13.65 -24.05 -8.47
N GLN A 463 -14.60 -23.87 -7.54
CA GLN A 463 -15.64 -24.87 -7.30
C GLN A 463 -16.64 -24.91 -8.46
N ASN A 464 -17.08 -23.76 -8.97
CA ASN A 464 -17.98 -23.67 -10.13
C ASN A 464 -17.39 -24.41 -11.34
N ASN A 465 -16.13 -24.14 -11.70
CA ASN A 465 -15.45 -24.85 -12.79
C ASN A 465 -15.42 -26.38 -12.58
N LYS A 466 -15.28 -26.84 -11.32
CA LYS A 466 -15.29 -28.29 -11.00
C LYS A 466 -16.68 -28.89 -11.07
N ILE A 467 -17.71 -28.11 -10.75
CA ILE A 467 -19.13 -28.48 -10.87
C ILE A 467 -19.48 -28.60 -12.35
N ASP A 468 -19.23 -27.56 -13.16
CA ASP A 468 -19.52 -27.54 -14.60
C ASP A 468 -18.87 -28.72 -15.34
N LEU A 469 -17.59 -29.00 -15.03
CA LEU A 469 -16.87 -30.13 -15.64
C LEU A 469 -17.49 -31.48 -15.23
N LEU A 470 -17.97 -31.60 -14.00
CA LEU A 470 -18.58 -32.82 -13.50
C LEU A 470 -19.96 -33.04 -14.11
N GLU A 471 -20.78 -31.99 -14.20
CA GLU A 471 -22.09 -32.00 -14.85
C GLU A 471 -21.96 -32.37 -16.34
N SER A 472 -21.04 -31.73 -17.07
CA SER A 472 -20.76 -32.07 -18.47
C SER A 472 -20.35 -33.54 -18.64
N ARG A 473 -19.57 -34.10 -17.70
CA ARG A 473 -19.21 -35.53 -17.73
C ARG A 473 -20.40 -36.43 -17.42
N ILE A 474 -21.24 -36.08 -16.46
CA ILE A 474 -22.46 -36.83 -16.13
C ILE A 474 -23.39 -36.88 -17.34
N GLU A 475 -23.61 -35.75 -18.02
CA GLU A 475 -24.44 -35.70 -19.23
C GLU A 475 -23.90 -36.61 -20.34
N LYS A 476 -22.58 -36.60 -20.60
CA LYS A 476 -21.97 -37.56 -21.56
C LYS A 476 -22.21 -39.02 -21.20
N TYR A 477 -22.19 -39.38 -19.92
CA TYR A 477 -22.49 -40.75 -19.49
C TYR A 477 -23.98 -41.08 -19.62
N LYS A 478 -24.88 -40.12 -19.36
CA LYS A 478 -26.33 -40.29 -19.58
C LYS A 478 -26.65 -40.48 -21.05
N GLU A 479 -26.04 -39.70 -21.94
CA GLU A 479 -26.15 -39.88 -23.39
C GLU A 479 -25.68 -41.27 -23.82
N LYS A 480 -24.51 -41.72 -23.32
CA LYS A 480 -23.99 -43.06 -23.59
C LYS A 480 -24.94 -44.16 -23.12
N LEU A 481 -25.52 -44.01 -21.94
CA LEU A 481 -26.50 -44.96 -21.40
C LEU A 481 -27.78 -45.00 -22.26
N SER A 482 -28.30 -43.85 -22.65
CA SER A 482 -29.49 -43.73 -23.50
C SER A 482 -29.29 -44.39 -24.87
N ASN A 483 -28.11 -44.23 -25.47
CA ASN A 483 -27.75 -44.90 -26.71
C ASN A 483 -27.78 -46.42 -26.55
N LEU A 484 -27.20 -46.97 -25.48
CA LEU A 484 -27.22 -48.42 -25.21
C LEU A 484 -28.64 -48.96 -25.02
N GLU A 485 -29.50 -48.23 -24.30
CA GLU A 485 -30.92 -48.62 -24.12
C GLU A 485 -31.69 -48.60 -25.44
N THR A 486 -31.39 -47.63 -26.32
CA THR A 486 -31.95 -47.56 -27.68
C THR A 486 -31.52 -48.74 -28.54
N SER A 487 -30.24 -49.17 -28.46
CA SER A 487 -29.74 -50.34 -29.18
C SER A 487 -30.48 -51.62 -28.75
N THR A 488 -30.69 -51.83 -27.45
CA THR A 488 -31.49 -52.96 -26.94
C THR A 488 -32.93 -52.93 -27.47
N SER A 489 -33.58 -51.76 -27.48
CA SER A 489 -34.94 -51.60 -27.99
C SER A 489 -35.05 -51.94 -29.48
N ASN A 490 -34.04 -51.54 -30.28
CA ASN A 490 -33.98 -51.86 -31.70
C ASN A 490 -33.83 -53.37 -31.94
N ILE A 491 -33.04 -54.10 -31.15
CA ILE A 491 -32.93 -55.56 -31.25
C ILE A 491 -34.31 -56.20 -31.08
N ASN A 492 -35.04 -55.82 -30.02
CA ASN A 492 -36.39 -56.33 -29.75
C ASN A 492 -37.38 -55.98 -30.86
N LYS A 493 -37.27 -54.78 -31.45
CA LYS A 493 -38.08 -54.39 -32.61
C LYS A 493 -37.85 -55.31 -33.81
N TYR A 494 -36.59 -55.65 -34.12
CA TYR A 494 -36.27 -56.53 -35.25
C TYR A 494 -36.70 -57.97 -34.99
N LEU A 495 -36.49 -58.49 -33.78
CA LEU A 495 -36.98 -59.81 -33.38
C LEU A 495 -38.50 -59.91 -33.54
N LYS A 496 -39.25 -58.90 -33.07
CA LYS A 496 -40.70 -58.84 -33.23
C LYS A 496 -41.14 -58.79 -34.69
N SER A 497 -40.42 -58.01 -35.52
CA SER A 497 -40.73 -57.88 -36.96
C SER A 497 -40.57 -59.20 -37.70
N TYR A 498 -39.62 -60.06 -37.31
CA TYR A 498 -39.38 -61.34 -37.97
C TYR A 498 -40.43 -62.41 -37.59
N PHE A 499 -40.74 -62.56 -36.29
CA PHE A 499 -41.70 -63.57 -35.83
C PHE A 499 -43.17 -63.15 -35.92
N GLY A 500 -43.47 -61.87 -36.14
CA GLY A 500 -44.83 -61.33 -36.15
C GLY A 500 -45.51 -61.25 -34.78
N HIS A 501 -44.89 -61.81 -33.73
CA HIS A 501 -45.30 -61.75 -32.33
C HIS A 501 -44.05 -61.73 -31.43
N ASN A 502 -44.20 -61.46 -30.13
CA ASN A 502 -43.11 -61.40 -29.15
C ASN A 502 -42.62 -62.81 -28.75
N MET A 503 -42.27 -63.64 -29.73
CA MET A 503 -41.81 -65.00 -29.50
C MET A 503 -40.49 -65.02 -28.74
N LEU A 504 -39.56 -64.13 -29.09
CA LEU A 504 -38.26 -63.95 -28.44
C LEU A 504 -38.03 -62.48 -28.06
N GLU A 505 -37.63 -62.21 -26.81
CA GLU A 505 -37.30 -60.88 -26.30
C GLU A 505 -35.96 -60.90 -25.54
N LEU A 506 -35.11 -59.90 -25.75
CA LEU A 506 -33.98 -59.59 -24.86
C LEU A 506 -34.45 -58.68 -23.73
N LYS A 507 -34.20 -59.08 -22.48
CA LYS A 507 -34.42 -58.24 -21.29
C LYS A 507 -33.21 -58.21 -20.39
N VAL A 508 -32.99 -57.10 -19.69
CA VAL A 508 -31.94 -57.03 -18.66
C VAL A 508 -32.35 -57.92 -17.50
N LYS A 509 -31.49 -58.87 -17.16
CA LYS A 509 -31.64 -59.77 -16.02
C LYS A 509 -31.39 -59.01 -14.71
N LYS A 510 -32.18 -59.39 -13.71
CA LYS A 510 -32.04 -58.89 -12.34
C LYS A 510 -31.35 -59.96 -11.49
N ASP A 511 -30.54 -59.55 -10.53
CA ASP A 511 -30.02 -60.43 -9.49
C ASP A 511 -31.10 -60.78 -8.46
N ASP A 512 -30.76 -61.66 -7.51
CA ASP A 512 -31.65 -62.12 -6.44
C ASP A 512 -32.13 -60.99 -5.51
N LYS A 513 -31.50 -59.80 -5.58
CA LYS A 513 -31.89 -58.59 -4.85
C LYS A 513 -32.72 -57.63 -5.69
N GLY A 514 -33.10 -58.03 -6.91
CA GLY A 514 -33.87 -57.23 -7.85
C GLY A 514 -33.07 -56.12 -8.54
N GLN A 515 -31.75 -56.06 -8.36
CA GLN A 515 -30.87 -55.09 -9.01
C GLN A 515 -30.45 -55.60 -10.39
N LEU A 516 -30.21 -54.68 -11.34
CA LEU A 516 -29.74 -55.06 -12.68
C LEU A 516 -28.37 -55.73 -12.54
N ASN A 517 -28.25 -57.00 -12.92
CA ASN A 517 -27.01 -57.76 -12.74
C ASN A 517 -26.02 -57.57 -13.90
N GLY A 518 -26.43 -56.83 -14.94
CA GLY A 518 -25.64 -56.57 -16.13
C GLY A 518 -25.63 -57.72 -17.14
N GLU A 519 -26.45 -58.75 -16.96
CA GLU A 519 -26.68 -59.78 -17.97
C GLU A 519 -28.00 -59.46 -18.70
N PHE A 520 -28.12 -59.76 -19.99
CA PHE A 520 -29.44 -59.80 -20.63
C PHE A 520 -29.91 -61.24 -20.76
N GLU A 521 -31.12 -61.57 -20.34
CA GLU A 521 -31.74 -62.86 -20.64
C GLU A 521 -32.56 -62.83 -21.92
N ILE A 522 -32.64 -63.98 -22.60
CA ILE A 522 -33.53 -64.20 -23.73
C ILE A 522 -34.79 -64.87 -23.19
N LEU A 523 -35.94 -64.24 -23.39
CA LEU A 523 -37.24 -64.77 -23.02
C LEU A 523 -37.94 -65.34 -24.23
N ARG A 524 -38.44 -66.58 -24.13
CA ARG A 524 -39.39 -67.17 -25.06
C ARG A 524 -40.79 -67.14 -24.45
N ASN A 525 -41.73 -66.44 -25.06
CA ASN A 525 -43.10 -66.26 -24.54
C ASN A 525 -43.14 -65.82 -23.06
N GLY A 526 -42.24 -64.89 -22.68
CA GLY A 526 -42.16 -64.34 -21.33
C GLY A 526 -41.45 -65.22 -20.28
N LYS A 527 -40.99 -66.42 -20.64
CA LYS A 527 -40.17 -67.29 -19.76
C LYS A 527 -38.74 -67.37 -20.29
N GLN A 528 -37.76 -67.51 -19.40
CA GLN A 528 -36.37 -67.69 -19.79
C GLN A 528 -36.22 -68.86 -20.77
N ALA A 529 -35.67 -68.59 -21.94
CA ALA A 529 -35.35 -69.62 -22.91
C ALA A 529 -34.25 -70.51 -22.33
N LYS A 530 -34.45 -71.83 -22.34
CA LYS A 530 -33.45 -72.80 -21.89
C LYS A 530 -32.66 -73.41 -23.06
N ASN A 531 -33.29 -73.54 -24.23
CA ASN A 531 -32.69 -74.06 -25.48
C ASN A 531 -33.17 -73.22 -26.68
N LEU A 532 -32.25 -72.75 -27.53
CA LEU A 532 -32.50 -72.03 -28.80
C LEU A 532 -32.11 -72.97 -29.94
N SER A 533 -32.90 -72.97 -31.01
CA SER A 533 -32.53 -73.65 -32.26
C SER A 533 -31.39 -72.89 -32.96
N GLU A 534 -30.67 -73.58 -33.85
CA GLU A 534 -29.62 -72.95 -34.67
C GLU A 534 -30.17 -71.74 -35.45
N GLY A 535 -31.38 -71.85 -35.99
CA GLY A 535 -32.06 -70.75 -36.67
C GLY A 535 -32.39 -69.57 -35.76
N GLU A 536 -32.84 -69.81 -34.52
CA GLU A 536 -33.10 -68.74 -33.55
C GLU A 536 -31.81 -68.03 -33.12
N CYS A 537 -30.71 -68.77 -32.94
CA CYS A 537 -29.40 -68.19 -32.64
C CYS A 537 -28.89 -67.32 -33.79
N SER A 538 -28.97 -67.81 -35.03
CA SER A 538 -28.57 -67.04 -36.21
C SER A 538 -29.40 -65.76 -36.33
N LEU A 539 -30.71 -65.84 -36.10
CA LEU A 539 -31.59 -64.68 -36.14
C LEU A 539 -31.28 -63.65 -35.06
N ILE A 540 -31.04 -64.07 -33.82
CA ILE A 540 -30.66 -63.16 -32.73
C ILE A 540 -29.34 -62.46 -33.06
N ALA A 541 -28.35 -63.20 -33.60
CA ALA A 541 -27.08 -62.62 -34.04
C ALA A 541 -27.30 -61.56 -35.12
N PHE A 542 -28.17 -61.86 -36.08
CA PHE A 542 -28.48 -60.97 -37.19
C PHE A 542 -29.23 -59.73 -36.73
N CYS A 543 -30.25 -59.87 -35.88
CA CYS A 543 -30.95 -58.73 -35.26
C CYS A 543 -30.00 -57.86 -34.44
N TYR A 544 -29.05 -58.48 -33.72
CA TYR A 544 -28.01 -57.77 -32.99
C TYR A 544 -27.11 -56.97 -33.94
N PHE A 545 -26.64 -57.59 -35.02
CA PHE A 545 -25.86 -56.91 -36.05
C PHE A 545 -26.61 -55.71 -36.65
N VAL A 546 -27.85 -55.90 -37.08
CA VAL A 546 -28.67 -54.83 -37.68
C VAL A 546 -28.96 -53.70 -36.69
N ALA A 547 -29.16 -54.01 -35.40
CA ALA A 547 -29.28 -53.00 -34.35
C ALA A 547 -27.99 -52.21 -34.18
N SER A 548 -26.85 -52.88 -34.18
CA SER A 548 -25.55 -52.23 -34.03
C SER A 548 -25.17 -51.31 -35.21
N LEU A 549 -25.83 -51.45 -36.37
CA LEU A 549 -25.66 -50.50 -37.49
C LEU A 549 -26.29 -49.13 -37.20
N LYS A 550 -27.27 -49.07 -36.28
CA LYS A 550 -27.95 -47.83 -35.87
C LYS A 550 -27.30 -47.15 -34.66
N ASP A 551 -26.23 -47.71 -34.12
CA ASP A 551 -25.47 -47.10 -33.03
C ASP A 551 -24.78 -45.81 -33.49
N ALA A 552 -24.51 -44.90 -32.56
CA ALA A 552 -23.91 -43.58 -32.83
C ALA A 552 -22.59 -43.64 -33.64
N ASN A 553 -21.86 -44.75 -33.53
CA ASN A 553 -20.60 -44.96 -34.25
C ASN A 553 -20.76 -45.31 -35.73
N THR A 554 -21.98 -45.62 -36.19
CA THR A 554 -22.24 -46.15 -37.54
C THR A 554 -23.41 -45.49 -38.27
N LYS A 555 -24.41 -44.98 -37.53
CA LYS A 555 -25.69 -44.48 -38.07
C LYS A 555 -25.55 -43.46 -39.20
N ASP A 556 -24.54 -42.59 -39.13
CA ASP A 556 -24.35 -41.48 -40.08
C ASP A 556 -23.09 -41.63 -40.96
N LYS A 557 -22.40 -42.78 -40.88
CA LYS A 557 -21.15 -43.03 -41.61
C LYS A 557 -21.33 -43.70 -42.97
N ASN A 558 -22.52 -44.22 -43.26
CA ASN A 558 -22.81 -45.04 -44.45
C ASN A 558 -21.73 -46.14 -44.67
N PRO A 559 -21.51 -47.04 -43.68
CA PRO A 559 -20.45 -48.03 -43.76
C PRO A 559 -20.69 -49.03 -44.89
N ILE A 560 -19.63 -49.66 -45.38
CA ILE A 560 -19.73 -50.86 -46.22
C ILE A 560 -20.28 -51.99 -45.35
N ILE A 561 -21.36 -52.64 -45.78
CA ILE A 561 -21.96 -53.75 -45.06
C ILE A 561 -21.64 -55.04 -45.82
N TRP A 562 -20.92 -55.96 -45.17
CA TRP A 562 -20.66 -57.29 -45.69
C TRP A 562 -21.48 -58.31 -44.91
N ILE A 563 -22.29 -59.11 -45.61
CA ILE A 563 -23.13 -60.13 -44.98
C ILE A 563 -22.81 -61.47 -45.65
N ASP A 564 -22.37 -62.44 -44.84
CA ASP A 564 -22.01 -63.78 -45.24
C ASP A 564 -22.94 -64.77 -44.54
N ASP A 565 -23.74 -65.49 -45.34
CA ASP A 565 -24.78 -66.45 -44.91
C ASP A 565 -25.64 -65.96 -43.71
N PRO A 566 -26.47 -64.91 -43.88
CA PRO A 566 -27.18 -64.26 -42.77
C PRO A 566 -28.17 -65.16 -42.03
N ILE A 567 -28.84 -66.06 -42.75
CA ILE A 567 -29.87 -66.98 -42.25
C ILE A 567 -29.74 -68.25 -43.10
N SER A 568 -29.46 -69.40 -42.46
CA SER A 568 -29.57 -70.73 -43.09
C SER A 568 -30.99 -71.26 -43.03
#